data_AF-H6V5Z4-F1
#
_entry.id   AF-H6V5Z4-F1
#
_cell.length_a   1.000
_cell.length_b   1.000
_cell.length_c   1.000
_cell.angle_alpha   90.00
_cell.angle_beta   90.00
_cell.angle_gamma   90.00
#
_symmetry.space_group_name_H-M   'P 1'
#
loop_
_entity.id
_entity.type
_entity.pdbx_description
1 polymer ?
#
loop_
_entity_poly.entity_id
_entity_poly.type
_entity_poly.pdbx_seq_one_letter_code
_entity_poly.pdbx_strand_id
1 'polypeptide(L)'
;RAVKRQAAQAAQAVQSVYDDEEYLLALIAGEDYNNDDKCKKSLKEYCEALTKAGLNNEQIHSKLKDLCNTGKQDQKCKGMKDKIKNKCSKLKTTLETPPKTSQTNDECIENEQQCLFLEG
;
A
#
# COMPACT_ATOMS: atom_id res chain seq x y z
N ARG A 1 -24.28 11.80 38.01
CA ARG A 1 -24.49 11.23 36.65
C ARG A 1 -23.12 10.89 36.07
N ALA A 2 -22.89 9.63 35.72
CA ALA A 2 -21.62 9.13 35.20
C ALA A 2 -21.35 9.72 33.80
N VAL A 3 -20.29 10.52 33.68
CA VAL A 3 -19.76 10.97 32.38
C VAL A 3 -18.79 9.91 31.90
N LYS A 4 -19.33 8.75 31.52
CA LYS A 4 -18.56 7.67 30.91
C LYS A 4 -19.32 7.31 29.64
N ARG A 5 -18.65 7.51 28.49
CA ARG A 5 -19.01 7.14 27.10
C ARG A 5 -19.07 8.33 26.13
N GLN A 6 -17.94 8.98 25.88
CA GLN A 6 -17.68 9.58 24.56
C GLN A 6 -16.24 9.38 24.06
N ALA A 7 -15.38 8.64 24.79
CA ALA A 7 -14.02 8.34 24.35
C ALA A 7 -13.90 7.08 23.47
N ALA A 8 -15.01 6.39 23.16
CA ALA A 8 -14.98 5.09 22.48
C ALA A 8 -15.38 5.14 21.00
N GLN A 9 -15.67 6.32 20.44
CA GLN A 9 -16.14 6.44 19.04
C GLN A 9 -15.21 7.24 18.12
N ALA A 10 -14.13 7.82 18.64
CA ALA A 10 -13.14 8.58 17.85
C ALA A 10 -11.85 7.81 17.56
N ALA A 11 -11.84 6.50 17.83
CA ALA A 11 -10.77 5.60 17.43
C ALA A 11 -11.29 4.64 16.35
N GLN A 12 -11.95 5.16 15.32
CA GLN A 12 -11.77 4.56 14.00
C GLN A 12 -10.32 4.88 13.66
N ALA A 13 -9.40 3.97 13.99
CA ALA A 13 -8.04 4.04 13.50
C ALA A 13 -8.16 4.29 11.99
N VAL A 14 -7.71 5.45 11.53
CA VAL A 14 -7.59 5.73 10.10
C VAL A 14 -6.65 4.65 9.60
N GLN A 15 -7.23 3.63 8.96
CA GLN A 15 -6.50 2.48 8.47
C GLN A 15 -5.66 3.02 7.31
N SER A 16 -4.33 3.04 7.48
CA SER A 16 -3.46 3.60 6.46
C SER A 16 -3.56 2.75 5.21
N VAL A 17 -3.51 3.34 4.01
CA VAL A 17 -3.36 2.52 2.78
C VAL A 17 -2.08 1.67 2.80
N TYR A 18 -1.09 2.02 3.61
CA TYR A 18 0.11 1.22 3.84
C TYR A 18 -0.12 -0.02 4.70
N ASP A 19 -1.29 -0.18 5.33
CA ASP A 19 -1.71 -1.44 5.96
C ASP A 19 -2.01 -2.54 4.94
N ASP A 20 -2.14 -2.17 3.67
CA ASP A 20 -2.30 -3.07 2.53
C ASP A 20 -0.94 -3.38 1.90
N GLU A 21 -0.54 -4.64 2.01
CA GLU A 21 0.75 -5.13 1.52
C GLU A 21 0.95 -4.83 0.02
N GLU A 22 -0.12 -4.86 -0.78
CA GLU A 22 0.00 -4.66 -2.23
C GLU A 22 0.40 -3.24 -2.59
N TYR A 23 0.04 -2.23 -1.77
CA TYR A 23 0.49 -0.86 -1.96
C TYR A 23 2.00 -0.75 -1.75
N LEU A 24 2.51 -1.36 -0.68
CA LEU A 24 3.94 -1.36 -0.39
C LEU A 24 4.74 -2.10 -1.47
N LEU A 25 4.22 -3.24 -1.95
CA LEU A 25 4.85 -4.00 -3.02
C LEU A 25 4.87 -3.24 -4.35
N ALA A 26 3.79 -2.51 -4.67
CA ALA A 26 3.73 -1.64 -5.84
C ALA A 26 4.74 -0.49 -5.75
N LEU A 27 4.87 0.15 -4.58
CA LEU A 27 5.86 1.21 -4.35
C LEU A 27 7.29 0.71 -4.52
N ILE A 28 7.58 -0.53 -4.11
CA ILE A 28 8.90 -1.14 -4.29
C ILE A 28 9.15 -1.51 -5.76
N ALA A 29 8.13 -2.09 -6.42
CA ALA A 29 8.26 -2.53 -7.80
C ALA A 29 8.19 -1.37 -8.81
N GLY A 30 7.57 -0.24 -8.46
CA GLY A 30 7.25 0.86 -9.38
C GLY A 30 6.53 0.32 -10.63
N GLU A 31 6.80 0.90 -11.79
CA GLU A 31 6.25 0.46 -13.08
C GLU A 31 6.42 -1.05 -13.38
N ASP A 32 7.44 -1.71 -12.82
CA ASP A 32 7.71 -3.14 -13.06
C ASP A 32 6.63 -4.07 -12.49
N TYR A 33 5.73 -3.58 -11.64
CA TYR A 33 4.57 -4.36 -11.16
C TYR A 33 3.74 -4.95 -12.32
N ASN A 34 3.77 -4.31 -13.50
CA ASN A 34 2.93 -4.63 -14.64
C ASN A 34 3.42 -5.86 -15.45
N ASN A 35 4.59 -6.39 -15.09
CA ASN A 35 5.24 -7.54 -15.69
C ASN A 35 5.82 -8.44 -14.59
N ASP A 36 5.31 -9.66 -14.48
CA ASP A 36 5.70 -10.59 -13.42
C ASP A 36 7.21 -10.82 -13.31
N ASP A 37 7.94 -10.90 -14.43
CA ASP A 37 9.38 -11.16 -14.40
C ASP A 37 10.19 -9.94 -13.97
N LYS A 38 9.76 -8.74 -14.41
CA LYS A 38 10.37 -7.49 -13.94
C LYS A 38 10.07 -7.26 -12.47
N CYS A 39 8.81 -7.40 -12.06
CA CYS A 39 8.39 -7.33 -10.66
C CYS A 39 9.26 -8.23 -9.77
N LYS A 40 9.44 -9.50 -10.15
CA LYS A 40 10.28 -10.44 -9.38
C LYS A 40 11.71 -9.92 -9.24
N LYS A 41 12.27 -9.38 -10.32
CA LYS A 41 13.62 -8.81 -10.33
C LYS A 41 13.70 -7.62 -9.37
N SER A 42 12.77 -6.67 -9.45
CA SER A 42 12.76 -5.47 -8.60
C SER A 42 12.58 -5.82 -7.12
N LEU A 43 11.69 -6.76 -6.79
CA LEU A 43 11.53 -7.25 -5.41
C LEU A 43 12.77 -8.01 -4.89
N LYS A 44 13.50 -8.73 -5.75
CA LYS A 44 14.77 -9.37 -5.37
C LYS A 44 15.88 -8.34 -5.14
N GLU A 45 16.03 -7.37 -6.04
CA GLU A 45 16.99 -6.28 -5.93
C GLU A 45 16.75 -5.46 -4.65
N TYR A 46 15.49 -5.21 -4.31
CA TYR A 46 15.11 -4.59 -3.04
C TYR A 46 15.60 -5.39 -1.82
N CYS A 47 15.36 -6.70 -1.78
CA CYS A 47 15.83 -7.57 -0.70
C CYS A 47 17.36 -7.62 -0.60
N GLU A 48 18.05 -7.64 -1.74
CA GLU A 48 19.52 -7.55 -1.77
C GLU A 48 20.03 -6.21 -1.24
N ALA A 49 19.39 -5.11 -1.61
CA ALA A 49 19.73 -3.77 -1.13
C ALA A 49 19.53 -3.65 0.38
N LEU A 50 18.43 -4.17 0.92
CA LEU A 50 18.20 -4.25 2.37
C LEU A 50 19.30 -5.04 3.07
N THR A 51 19.63 -6.22 2.54
CA THR A 51 20.68 -7.09 3.10
C THR A 51 22.04 -6.38 3.12
N LYS A 52 22.41 -5.70 2.02
CA LYS A 52 23.65 -4.91 1.93
C LYS A 52 23.67 -3.75 2.92
N ALA A 53 22.52 -3.17 3.24
CA ALA A 53 22.37 -2.12 4.23
C ALA A 53 22.32 -2.65 5.68
N GLY A 54 22.36 -3.97 5.90
CA GLY A 54 22.20 -4.57 7.22
C GLY A 54 20.79 -4.42 7.79
N LEU A 55 19.80 -4.20 6.92
CA LEU A 55 18.40 -4.03 7.28
C LEU A 55 17.63 -5.31 6.99
N ASN A 56 16.62 -5.58 7.81
CA ASN A 56 15.61 -6.59 7.56
C ASN A 56 14.30 -5.94 7.08
N ASN A 57 13.50 -6.72 6.38
CA ASN A 57 12.24 -6.29 5.80
C ASN A 57 11.15 -5.98 6.85
N GLU A 58 11.17 -6.62 8.03
CA GLU A 58 10.25 -6.33 9.14
C GLU A 58 10.52 -4.96 9.81
N GLN A 59 11.79 -4.49 9.78
CA GLN A 59 12.21 -3.17 10.22
C GLN A 59 11.71 -2.05 9.30
N ILE A 60 11.49 -2.35 8.02
CA ILE A 60 10.89 -1.39 7.08
C ILE A 60 9.39 -1.31 7.32
N HIS A 61 8.71 -2.45 7.28
CA HIS A 61 7.28 -2.53 7.55
C HIS A 61 6.86 -3.96 7.92
N SER A 62 5.97 -4.10 8.91
CA SER A 62 5.51 -5.41 9.38
C SER A 62 4.85 -6.25 8.27
N LYS A 63 4.19 -5.59 7.31
CA LYS A 63 3.57 -6.24 6.13
C LYS A 63 4.58 -6.84 5.15
N LEU A 64 5.85 -6.40 5.20
CA LEU A 64 6.91 -6.88 4.32
C LEU A 64 7.71 -8.04 4.93
N LYS A 65 7.39 -8.49 6.15
CA LYS A 65 8.14 -9.49 6.91
C LYS A 65 8.53 -10.76 6.14
N ASP A 66 7.66 -11.21 5.23
CA ASP A 66 7.92 -12.43 4.46
C ASP A 66 8.44 -12.16 3.04
N LEU A 67 8.53 -10.91 2.60
CA LEU A 67 8.88 -10.55 1.22
C LEU A 67 10.18 -11.21 0.76
N CYS A 68 11.21 -11.19 1.62
CA CYS A 68 12.55 -11.66 1.27
C CYS A 68 12.77 -13.16 1.52
N ASN A 69 11.75 -13.90 1.97
CA ASN A 69 11.83 -15.35 2.10
C ASN A 69 11.87 -16.02 0.72
N THR A 70 12.53 -17.18 0.61
CA THR A 70 12.72 -17.89 -0.66
C THR A 70 11.39 -18.14 -1.39
N GLY A 71 11.31 -17.66 -2.65
CA GLY A 71 10.16 -17.86 -3.53
C GLY A 71 8.95 -16.96 -3.23
N LYS A 72 9.01 -16.08 -2.21
CA LYS A 72 7.91 -15.19 -1.90
C LYS A 72 7.74 -14.08 -2.93
N GLN A 73 8.82 -13.54 -3.49
CA GLN A 73 8.75 -12.54 -4.55
C GLN A 73 7.95 -13.05 -5.75
N ASP A 74 8.12 -14.31 -6.14
CA ASP A 74 7.37 -14.93 -7.24
C ASP A 74 5.86 -15.00 -6.94
N GLN A 75 5.51 -15.37 -5.70
CA GLN A 75 4.12 -15.44 -5.26
C GLN A 75 3.49 -14.05 -5.15
N LYS A 76 4.23 -13.05 -4.68
CA LYS A 76 3.74 -11.68 -4.48
C LYS A 76 3.51 -10.94 -5.80
N CYS A 77 4.35 -11.18 -6.81
CA CYS A 77 4.16 -10.62 -8.15
C CYS A 77 2.97 -11.22 -8.90
N LYS A 78 2.62 -12.49 -8.62
CA LYS A 78 1.54 -13.18 -9.33
C LYS A 78 0.19 -12.49 -9.11
N GLY A 79 -0.38 -11.94 -10.19
CA GLY A 79 -1.67 -11.23 -10.15
C GLY A 79 -1.60 -9.85 -9.51
N MET A 80 -0.39 -9.35 -9.19
CA MET A 80 -0.20 -8.01 -8.62
C MET A 80 -0.69 -6.92 -9.57
N LYS A 81 -0.42 -7.09 -10.86
CA LYS A 81 -0.93 -6.22 -11.94
C LYS A 81 -2.45 -6.02 -11.89
N ASP A 82 -3.21 -7.11 -11.78
CA ASP A 82 -4.68 -7.03 -11.84
C ASP A 82 -5.24 -6.39 -10.57
N LYS A 83 -4.63 -6.69 -9.41
CA LYS A 83 -4.96 -6.07 -8.13
C LYS A 83 -4.73 -4.56 -8.14
N ILE A 84 -3.55 -4.13 -8.60
CA ILE A 84 -3.19 -2.73 -8.75
C ILE A 84 -4.14 -2.03 -9.73
N LYS A 85 -4.37 -2.60 -10.91
CA LYS A 85 -5.32 -2.05 -11.90
C LYS A 85 -6.73 -1.86 -11.34
N ASN A 86 -7.22 -2.83 -10.55
CA ASN A 86 -8.52 -2.74 -9.91
C ASN A 86 -8.57 -1.58 -8.90
N LYS A 87 -7.52 -1.42 -8.07
CA LYS A 87 -7.39 -0.30 -7.14
C LYS A 87 -7.34 1.05 -7.86
N CYS A 88 -6.51 1.18 -8.90
CA CYS A 88 -6.44 2.40 -9.72
C CYS A 88 -7.81 2.74 -10.33
N SER A 89 -8.53 1.74 -10.83
CA SER A 89 -9.85 1.93 -11.44
C SER A 89 -10.88 2.39 -10.42
N LYS A 90 -10.90 1.81 -9.22
CA LYS A 90 -11.77 2.23 -8.11
C LYS A 90 -11.48 3.66 -7.65
N LEU A 91 -10.20 4.00 -7.52
CA LEU A 91 -9.77 5.35 -7.17
C LEU A 91 -10.21 6.35 -8.24
N LYS A 92 -9.97 6.04 -9.52
CA LYS A 92 -10.41 6.88 -10.63
C LYS A 92 -11.91 7.14 -10.59
N THR A 93 -12.74 6.11 -10.40
CA THR A 93 -14.20 6.27 -10.25
C THR A 93 -14.57 7.16 -9.04
N THR A 94 -13.83 7.03 -7.94
CA THR A 94 -14.03 7.85 -6.74
C THR A 94 -13.70 9.31 -7.00
N LEU A 95 -12.58 9.60 -7.70
CA LEU A 95 -12.15 10.95 -8.06
C LEU A 95 -13.03 11.62 -9.13
N GLU A 96 -13.58 10.84 -10.07
CA GLU A 96 -14.51 11.31 -11.09
C GLU A 96 -15.90 11.62 -10.51
N THR A 97 -16.23 11.06 -9.35
CA THR A 97 -17.47 11.39 -8.65
C THR A 97 -17.35 12.82 -8.11
N PRO A 98 -18.30 13.72 -8.41
CA PRO A 98 -18.21 15.10 -7.93
C PRO A 98 -18.02 15.10 -6.41
N PRO A 99 -17.02 15.85 -5.91
CA PRO A 99 -16.74 15.86 -4.48
C PRO A 99 -17.99 16.31 -3.75
N LYS A 100 -18.32 15.62 -2.65
CA LYS A 100 -19.38 16.08 -1.74
C LYS A 100 -19.08 17.54 -1.38
N THR A 101 -20.11 18.37 -1.24
CA THR A 101 -20.00 19.80 -0.94
C THR A 101 -19.17 20.11 0.33
N SER A 102 -18.91 19.10 1.16
CA SER A 102 -17.84 19.10 2.17
C SER A 102 -17.05 17.79 2.07
N GLN A 103 -15.74 17.89 1.80
CA GLN A 103 -14.80 16.81 2.10
C GLN A 103 -14.18 17.09 3.47
N THR A 104 -14.02 16.05 4.27
CA THR A 104 -13.26 16.12 5.52
C THR A 104 -11.75 16.12 5.22
N ASN A 105 -10.93 16.63 6.15
CA ASN A 105 -9.46 16.52 6.02
C ASN A 105 -9.02 15.05 5.92
N ASP A 106 -9.71 14.14 6.59
CA ASP A 106 -9.39 12.70 6.57
C ASP A 106 -9.64 12.09 5.18
N GLU A 107 -10.76 12.43 4.54
CA GLU A 107 -11.05 12.04 3.14
C GLU A 107 -10.00 12.60 2.17
N CYS A 108 -9.49 13.82 2.41
CA CYS A 108 -8.42 14.40 1.61
C CYS A 108 -7.10 13.64 1.77
N ILE A 109 -6.69 13.34 3.00
CA ILE A 109 -5.44 12.60 3.31
C ILE A 109 -5.50 11.18 2.72
N GLU A 110 -6.64 10.50 2.86
CA GLU A 110 -6.81 9.16 2.30
C GLU A 110 -6.68 9.17 0.77
N ASN A 111 -7.35 10.11 0.09
CA ASN A 111 -7.25 10.27 -1.36
C ASN A 111 -5.82 10.63 -1.80
N GLU A 112 -5.13 11.51 -1.07
CA GLU A 112 -3.73 11.86 -1.35
C GLU A 112 -2.80 10.64 -1.26
N GLN A 113 -2.93 9.83 -0.21
CA GLN A 113 -2.15 8.59 -0.06
C GLN A 113 -2.47 7.57 -1.16
N GLN A 114 -3.73 7.49 -1.59
CA GLN A 114 -4.14 6.66 -2.73
C GLN A 114 -3.61 7.20 -4.07
N CYS A 115 -3.44 8.51 -4.22
CA CYS A 115 -2.85 9.15 -5.40
C CYS A 115 -1.33 8.99 -5.48
N LEU A 116 -0.60 9.04 -4.36
CA LEU A 116 0.85 8.76 -4.32
C LEU A 116 1.20 7.39 -4.90
N PHE A 117 0.29 6.43 -4.79
CA PHE A 117 0.41 5.11 -5.42
C PHE A 117 0.27 5.12 -6.95
N LEU A 118 -0.35 6.16 -7.54
CA LEU A 118 -0.48 6.32 -8.99
C LEU A 118 0.71 7.07 -9.63
N GLU A 119 1.54 7.75 -8.83
CA GLU A 119 2.69 8.53 -9.32
C GLU A 119 4.00 7.73 -9.39
N GLY A 120 4.02 6.50 -8.86
CA GLY A 120 5.19 5.60 -8.80
C GLY A 120 5.29 4.55 -9.90
#